data_AF-A0A7S2PL51-F1
#
_entry.id   AF-A0A7S2PL51-F1
#
_cell.length_a   1.000
_cell.length_b   1.000
_cell.length_c   1.000
_cell.angle_alpha   90.00
_cell.angle_beta   90.00
_cell.angle_gamma   90.00
#
_symmetry.space_group_name_H-M   'P 1'
#
loop_
_entity.id
_entity.type
_entity.pdbx_description
1 polymer ?
#
loop_
_entity_poly.entity_id
_entity_poly.type
_entity_poly.pdbx_seq_one_letter_code
_entity_poly.pdbx_strand_id
1 'polypeptide(L)'
;KKVGRPVFAICSTMSGSEYHKPNAGMWGVMETRCNAGMEVRPDLSFFVGDSDGTGEGYQLEGVDKAFAENVGRLRNVEMKFYTPKEYFGDSNLELRKLTLPNSTLPSRPIVPKRATLERASLLGGYLVHPLLLVLVGVQGSGKSTFCESLGQGWCHLSQDTINSGRPGERKDVEVAARSILKEKQKSVVIDRMHLDAAQRHHFIQIGKEAGVNVHCLVFVASKDEVTKRVKERTNHPGGVEGDRGAKLAVTSLSRLVPPAYDEGFALINYTYTGNAPILDAYRNIGSNEMRSRRKSISLGNCGEKADSELQMITLGTFKLKR
;
A
#
# COMPACT_ATOMS: atom_id res chain seq x y z
N LYS A 1 1.64 16.72 14.00
CA LYS A 1 1.30 15.36 14.51
C LYS A 1 1.26 14.40 13.33
N LYS A 2 1.82 13.18 13.43
CA LYS A 2 1.79 12.17 12.36
C LYS A 2 0.53 11.32 12.51
N VAL A 3 -0.16 11.02 11.42
CA VAL A 3 -1.16 9.94 11.41
C VAL A 3 -0.40 8.63 11.53
N GLY A 4 -0.57 7.90 12.64
CA GLY A 4 0.15 6.65 12.92
C GLY A 4 -0.33 5.44 12.11
N ARG A 5 -0.92 5.67 10.93
CA ARG A 5 -1.63 4.67 10.13
C ARG A 5 -1.33 4.86 8.64
N PRO A 6 -1.36 3.79 7.82
CA PRO A 6 -1.37 3.92 6.37
C PRO A 6 -2.55 4.80 5.93
N VAL A 7 -2.26 5.80 5.10
CA VAL A 7 -3.25 6.70 4.52
C VAL A 7 -2.89 6.85 3.05
N PHE A 8 -3.91 6.81 2.18
CA PHE A 8 -3.79 7.31 0.83
C PHE A 8 -4.22 8.78 0.82
N ALA A 9 -3.40 9.64 0.24
CA ALA A 9 -3.72 11.04 0.05
C ALA A 9 -3.94 11.31 -1.44
N ILE A 10 -5.09 11.90 -1.76
CA ILE A 10 -5.43 12.35 -3.11
C ILE A 10 -5.53 13.86 -3.04
N CYS A 11 -4.72 14.55 -3.84
CA CYS A 11 -4.64 16.01 -3.84
C CYS A 11 -5.14 16.53 -5.18
N SER A 12 -6.26 17.25 -5.18
CA SER A 12 -6.66 18.06 -6.34
C SER A 12 -5.81 19.33 -6.38
N THR A 13 -5.06 19.51 -7.46
CA THR A 13 -4.11 20.63 -7.61
C THR A 13 -4.61 21.71 -8.57
N MET A 14 -5.74 21.50 -9.23
CA MET A 14 -6.31 22.43 -10.20
C MET A 14 -7.77 22.73 -9.86
N SER A 15 -8.05 24.00 -9.56
CA SER A 15 -9.39 24.51 -9.32
C SER A 15 -10.30 24.29 -10.53
N GLY A 16 -11.56 23.95 -10.30
CA GLY A 16 -12.55 23.72 -11.37
C GLY A 16 -12.39 22.41 -12.15
N SER A 17 -11.38 21.59 -11.84
CA SER A 17 -11.24 20.25 -12.44
C SER A 17 -12.33 19.28 -11.95
N GLU A 18 -12.49 18.16 -12.66
CA GLU A 18 -13.33 17.03 -12.23
C GLU A 18 -12.87 16.42 -10.89
N TYR A 19 -11.63 16.68 -10.49
CA TYR A 19 -11.06 16.24 -9.22
C TYR A 19 -11.25 17.28 -8.10
N HIS A 20 -11.69 18.50 -8.42
CA HIS A 20 -12.01 19.50 -7.41
C HIS A 20 -13.39 19.22 -6.81
N LYS A 21 -13.48 19.14 -5.48
CA LYS A 21 -14.77 19.03 -4.79
C LYS A 21 -15.68 20.21 -5.19
N PRO A 22 -16.98 20.01 -5.38
CA PRO A 22 -17.76 18.85 -4.96
C PRO A 22 -17.77 17.69 -5.98
N ASN A 23 -17.02 17.76 -7.09
CA ASN A 23 -17.01 16.68 -8.07
C ASN A 23 -16.44 15.39 -7.48
N ALA A 24 -17.01 14.25 -7.89
CA ALA A 24 -16.63 12.94 -7.37
C ALA A 24 -15.34 12.35 -7.99
N GLY A 25 -14.61 13.09 -8.84
CA GLY A 25 -13.46 12.54 -9.56
C GLY A 25 -12.37 11.97 -8.64
N MET A 26 -12.14 12.56 -7.46
CA MET A 26 -11.19 12.00 -6.48
C MET A 26 -11.62 10.64 -5.92
N TRP A 27 -12.93 10.35 -5.85
CA TRP A 27 -13.43 9.02 -5.47
C TRP A 27 -13.07 7.98 -6.53
N GLY A 28 -13.22 8.33 -7.81
CA GLY A 28 -12.78 7.47 -8.92
C GLY A 28 -11.27 7.17 -8.87
N VAL A 29 -10.44 8.16 -8.53
CA VAL A 29 -9.00 7.93 -8.29
C VAL A 29 -8.78 6.98 -7.12
N MET A 30 -9.52 7.14 -6.02
CA MET A 30 -9.44 6.23 -4.86
C MET A 30 -9.78 4.79 -5.25
N GLU A 31 -10.93 4.56 -5.92
CA GLU A 31 -11.33 3.22 -6.35
C GLU A 31 -10.29 2.59 -7.27
N THR A 32 -9.86 3.32 -8.29
CA THR A 32 -8.96 2.81 -9.34
C THR A 32 -7.53 2.62 -8.87
N ARG A 33 -6.99 3.55 -8.07
CA ARG A 33 -5.57 3.60 -7.71
C ARG A 33 -5.28 3.14 -6.28
N CYS A 34 -6.18 3.42 -5.35
CA CYS A 34 -5.97 3.12 -3.92
C CYS A 34 -6.66 1.82 -3.48
N ASN A 35 -7.69 1.38 -4.20
CA ASN A 35 -8.45 0.17 -3.91
C ASN A 35 -8.33 -0.91 -5.00
N ALA A 36 -7.23 -0.90 -5.75
CA ALA A 36 -6.95 -1.88 -6.81
C ALA A 36 -8.05 -1.98 -7.90
N GLY A 37 -8.81 -0.92 -8.16
CA GLY A 37 -9.95 -0.96 -9.08
C GLY A 37 -11.13 -1.78 -8.59
N MET A 38 -11.14 -2.17 -7.31
CA MET A 38 -12.32 -2.78 -6.68
C MET A 38 -13.32 -1.68 -6.36
N GLU A 39 -14.55 -1.90 -6.81
CA GLU A 39 -15.68 -1.02 -6.53
C GLU A 39 -15.92 -0.90 -5.01
N VAL A 40 -16.05 0.33 -4.52
CA VAL A 40 -16.31 0.61 -3.11
C VAL A 40 -17.77 0.97 -2.95
N ARG A 41 -18.42 0.40 -1.93
CA ARG A 41 -19.83 0.67 -1.59
C ARG A 41 -19.94 1.99 -0.82
N PRO A 42 -20.48 3.08 -1.42
CA PRO A 42 -20.57 4.37 -0.73
C PRO A 42 -21.54 4.34 0.47
N ASP A 43 -22.57 3.50 0.39
CA ASP A 43 -23.56 3.27 1.46
C ASP A 43 -22.99 2.56 2.70
N LEU A 44 -21.89 1.83 2.52
CA LEU A 44 -21.11 1.23 3.61
C LEU A 44 -19.91 2.09 4.02
N SER A 45 -19.74 3.26 3.38
CA SER A 45 -18.65 4.21 3.59
C SER A 45 -19.18 5.51 4.20
N PHE A 46 -18.26 6.44 4.49
CA PHE A 46 -18.61 7.77 4.96
C PHE A 46 -17.53 8.79 4.57
N PHE A 47 -17.91 10.07 4.53
CA PHE A 47 -17.00 11.19 4.34
C PHE A 47 -17.08 12.15 5.52
N VAL A 48 -15.92 12.63 5.98
CA VAL A 48 -15.83 13.59 7.08
C VAL A 48 -15.18 14.86 6.57
N GLY A 49 -15.88 15.98 6.64
CA GLY A 49 -15.43 17.27 6.11
C GLY A 49 -16.11 18.44 6.80
N ASP A 50 -15.48 19.62 6.75
CA ASP A 50 -15.92 20.81 7.48
C ASP A 50 -16.72 21.78 6.62
N SER A 51 -16.75 21.60 5.29
CA SER A 51 -17.60 22.38 4.40
C SER A 51 -18.97 21.73 4.19
N ASP A 52 -19.88 21.95 5.13
CA ASP A 52 -21.21 21.31 5.22
C ASP A 52 -22.39 22.24 4.92
N GLY A 53 -22.13 23.54 4.75
CA GLY A 53 -23.12 24.58 4.49
C GLY A 53 -23.65 25.30 5.74
N THR A 54 -23.15 25.00 6.95
CA THR A 54 -23.73 25.52 8.22
C THR A 54 -22.78 26.38 9.07
N GLY A 55 -21.55 26.64 8.58
CA GLY A 55 -20.50 27.37 9.32
C GLY A 55 -20.23 28.81 8.82
N GLU A 56 -18.96 29.22 8.85
CA GLU A 56 -18.50 30.53 8.35
C GLU A 56 -17.47 30.38 7.22
N GLY A 57 -17.37 31.41 6.36
CA GLY A 57 -16.41 31.42 5.25
C GLY A 57 -16.63 30.24 4.29
N TYR A 58 -15.55 29.51 3.99
CA TYR A 58 -15.57 28.37 3.06
C TYR A 58 -16.49 27.22 3.53
N GLN A 59 -16.89 27.19 4.81
CA GLN A 59 -17.78 26.15 5.31
C GLN A 59 -19.20 26.29 4.76
N LEU A 60 -19.64 27.52 4.48
CA LEU A 60 -20.95 27.82 3.89
C LEU A 60 -21.10 27.30 2.46
N GLU A 61 -19.98 27.06 1.76
CA GLU A 61 -20.01 26.55 0.39
C GLU A 61 -20.50 25.09 0.29
N GLY A 62 -20.53 24.35 1.41
CA GLY A 62 -21.07 22.98 1.46
C GLY A 62 -20.32 21.98 0.57
N VAL A 63 -19.08 22.29 0.21
CA VAL A 63 -18.29 21.57 -0.81
C VAL A 63 -18.02 20.12 -0.42
N ASP A 64 -17.84 19.85 0.87
CA ASP A 64 -17.56 18.50 1.38
C ASP A 64 -18.82 17.64 1.45
N LYS A 65 -19.93 18.23 1.90
CA LYS A 65 -21.23 17.56 1.91
C LYS A 65 -21.69 17.24 0.48
N ALA A 66 -21.59 18.20 -0.43
CA ALA A 66 -21.91 18.00 -1.83
C ALA A 66 -20.98 16.97 -2.51
N PHE A 67 -19.70 16.90 -2.13
CA PHE A 67 -18.82 15.80 -2.56
C PHE A 67 -19.38 14.44 -2.14
N ALA A 68 -19.81 14.31 -0.88
CA ALA A 68 -20.35 13.04 -0.39
C ALA A 68 -21.63 12.63 -1.12
N GLU A 69 -22.54 13.57 -1.34
CA GLU A 69 -23.77 13.37 -2.10
C GLU A 69 -23.48 12.96 -3.56
N ASN A 70 -22.53 13.62 -4.21
CA ASN A 70 -22.14 13.32 -5.59
C ASN A 70 -21.54 11.91 -5.72
N VAL A 71 -20.71 11.49 -4.75
CA VAL A 71 -20.18 10.11 -4.70
C VAL A 71 -21.31 9.09 -4.54
N GLY A 72 -22.28 9.34 -3.66
CA GLY A 72 -23.45 8.47 -3.51
C GLY A 72 -24.26 8.36 -4.82
N ARG A 73 -24.48 9.50 -5.50
CA ARG A 73 -25.22 9.58 -6.76
C ARG A 73 -24.61 8.73 -7.87
N LEU A 74 -23.29 8.57 -7.92
CA LEU A 74 -22.61 7.69 -8.88
C LEU A 74 -23.12 6.24 -8.84
N ARG A 75 -23.60 5.80 -7.67
CA ARG A 75 -24.06 4.42 -7.42
C ARG A 75 -25.53 4.32 -7.05
N ASN A 76 -26.28 5.43 -7.20
CA ASN A 76 -27.68 5.52 -6.78
C ASN A 76 -27.90 5.09 -5.32
N VAL A 77 -26.98 5.48 -4.43
CA VAL A 77 -27.06 5.26 -2.99
C VAL A 77 -26.71 6.55 -2.25
N GLU A 78 -26.91 6.57 -0.93
CA GLU A 78 -26.46 7.66 -0.07
C GLU A 78 -25.12 7.31 0.58
N MET A 79 -24.13 8.20 0.50
CA MET A 79 -22.93 8.10 1.34
C MET A 79 -23.11 8.97 2.58
N LYS A 80 -22.88 8.40 3.75
CA LYS A 80 -22.98 9.13 5.02
C LYS A 80 -21.97 10.27 5.06
N PHE A 81 -22.42 11.46 5.44
CA PHE A 81 -21.57 12.62 5.68
C PHE A 81 -21.58 12.98 7.19
N TYR A 82 -20.42 13.38 7.70
CA TYR A 82 -20.28 13.92 9.05
C TYR A 82 -19.37 15.15 9.04
N THR A 83 -19.70 16.13 9.86
CA THR A 83 -18.74 17.16 10.26
C THR A 83 -17.67 16.57 11.20
N PRO A 84 -16.49 17.19 11.33
CA PRO A 84 -15.49 16.75 12.31
C PRO A 84 -16.04 16.72 13.73
N LYS A 85 -16.93 17.66 14.08
CA LYS A 85 -17.56 17.72 15.40
C LYS A 85 -18.51 16.54 15.64
N GLU A 86 -19.34 16.19 14.66
CA GLU A 86 -20.24 15.03 14.78
C GLU A 86 -19.46 13.72 14.88
N TYR A 87 -18.39 13.56 14.11
CA TYR A 87 -17.65 12.30 14.05
C TYR A 87 -16.62 12.13 15.17
N PHE A 88 -15.86 13.18 15.51
CA PHE A 88 -14.79 13.14 16.50
C PHE A 88 -15.17 13.74 17.86
N GLY A 89 -16.31 14.41 17.96
CA GLY A 89 -16.72 15.19 19.12
C GLY A 89 -16.11 16.60 19.14
N ASP A 90 -16.38 17.34 20.20
CA ASP A 90 -15.86 18.70 20.37
C ASP A 90 -14.32 18.72 20.46
N SER A 91 -13.75 19.71 19.80
CA SER A 91 -12.31 19.89 19.65
C SER A 91 -11.67 20.40 20.95
N ASN A 92 -11.50 19.54 21.95
CA ASN A 92 -10.91 19.95 23.22
C ASN A 92 -9.37 19.93 23.15
N LEU A 93 -8.76 21.13 23.19
CA LEU A 93 -7.31 21.31 23.11
C LEU A 93 -6.58 20.69 24.31
N GLU A 94 -7.16 20.78 25.51
CA GLU A 94 -6.59 20.25 26.74
C GLU A 94 -6.66 18.72 26.77
N LEU A 95 -7.78 18.12 26.36
CA LEU A 95 -7.88 16.67 26.14
C LEU A 95 -6.85 16.19 25.12
N ARG A 96 -6.59 16.94 24.03
CA ARG A 96 -5.57 16.61 23.01
C ARG A 96 -4.12 16.68 23.50
N LYS A 97 -3.87 17.39 24.60
CA LYS A 97 -2.58 17.42 25.31
C LYS A 97 -2.48 16.27 26.33
N LEU A 98 -3.61 15.90 26.94
CA LEU A 98 -3.71 14.86 27.97
C LEU A 98 -3.86 13.43 27.40
N THR A 99 -4.32 13.25 26.15
CA THR A 99 -4.56 11.91 25.58
C THR A 99 -3.32 11.27 24.95
N LEU A 100 -2.64 10.44 25.75
CA LEU A 100 -2.09 9.13 25.40
C LEU A 100 -2.42 8.17 26.57
N PRO A 101 -2.74 6.89 26.36
CA PRO A 101 -3.78 6.32 25.53
C PRO A 101 -4.71 5.41 26.38
N ASN A 102 -5.81 5.90 26.95
CA ASN A 102 -6.78 5.07 27.71
C ASN A 102 -8.23 5.44 27.37
N SER A 103 -8.60 5.40 26.09
CA SER A 103 -10.01 5.54 25.70
C SER A 103 -10.47 4.26 25.01
N THR A 104 -11.49 3.64 25.61
CA THR A 104 -12.25 2.45 25.21
C THR A 104 -13.04 2.70 23.92
N LEU A 105 -12.33 3.03 22.85
CA LEU A 105 -12.91 3.14 21.52
C LEU A 105 -13.15 1.74 20.94
N PRO A 106 -14.19 1.54 20.11
CA PRO A 106 -14.48 0.26 19.46
C PRO A 106 -13.22 -0.28 18.78
N SER A 107 -13.04 -1.61 18.74
CA SER A 107 -11.81 -2.29 18.29
C SER A 107 -11.40 -1.83 16.89
N ARG A 108 -10.58 -0.79 16.85
CA ARG A 108 -10.07 -0.25 15.59
C ARG A 108 -9.14 -1.32 15.00
N PRO A 109 -8.94 -1.39 13.66
CA PRO A 109 -7.83 -2.14 13.12
C PRO A 109 -6.54 -1.51 13.66
N ILE A 110 -5.98 -2.10 14.70
CA ILE A 110 -4.77 -1.61 15.35
C ILE A 110 -3.64 -2.05 14.44
N VAL A 111 -3.01 -1.09 13.75
CA VAL A 111 -1.65 -1.34 13.25
C VAL A 111 -0.82 -1.63 14.51
N PRO A 112 -0.25 -2.83 14.66
CA PRO A 112 0.47 -3.17 15.87
C PRO A 112 1.62 -2.18 16.08
N LYS A 113 1.92 -1.80 17.33
CA LYS A 113 3.05 -0.91 17.63
C LYS A 113 4.36 -1.42 16.98
N ARG A 114 4.55 -2.74 16.96
CA ARG A 114 5.65 -3.41 16.25
C ARG A 114 5.70 -3.02 14.78
N ALA A 115 4.58 -3.05 14.06
CA ALA A 115 4.54 -2.68 12.65
C ALA A 115 4.86 -1.20 12.39
N THR A 116 4.55 -0.30 13.34
CA THR A 116 4.98 1.09 13.27
C THR A 116 6.50 1.22 13.42
N LEU A 117 7.08 0.49 14.36
CA LEU A 117 8.53 0.46 14.58
C LEU A 117 9.25 -0.16 13.37
N GLU A 118 8.80 -1.31 12.88
CA GLU A 118 9.36 -1.98 11.71
C GLU A 118 9.33 -1.09 10.47
N ARG A 119 8.23 -0.35 10.25
CA ARG A 119 8.16 0.64 9.17
C ARG A 119 9.17 1.76 9.33
N ALA A 120 9.31 2.29 10.55
CA ALA A 120 10.28 3.34 10.83
C ALA A 120 11.72 2.83 10.64
N SER A 121 12.00 1.58 11.01
CA SER A 121 13.28 0.93 10.78
C SER A 121 13.56 0.74 9.29
N LEU A 122 12.60 0.23 8.53
CA LEU A 122 12.72 0.04 7.07
C LEU A 122 12.99 1.36 6.35
N LEU A 123 12.10 2.35 6.53
CA LEU A 123 12.22 3.65 5.86
C LEU A 123 13.39 4.48 6.40
N GLY A 124 13.82 4.19 7.63
CA GLY A 124 14.96 4.85 8.26
C GLY A 124 16.31 4.28 7.85
N GLY A 125 16.34 3.13 7.17
CA GLY A 125 17.57 2.41 6.81
C GLY A 125 18.23 1.69 8.00
N TYR A 126 17.45 1.31 9.01
CA TYR A 126 17.95 0.68 10.25
C TYR A 126 17.78 -0.85 10.25
N LEU A 127 17.18 -1.42 9.20
CA LEU A 127 17.06 -2.88 9.07
C LEU A 127 18.35 -3.47 8.50
N VAL A 128 19.12 -4.09 9.38
CA VAL A 128 20.41 -4.71 9.03
C VAL A 128 20.35 -6.24 8.95
N HIS A 129 19.28 -6.85 9.48
CA HIS A 129 19.13 -8.29 9.51
C HIS A 129 18.34 -8.84 8.31
N PRO A 130 18.60 -10.09 7.90
CA PRO A 130 17.82 -10.77 6.88
C PRO A 130 16.34 -10.82 7.21
N LEU A 131 15.49 -10.73 6.19
CA LEU A 131 14.04 -10.86 6.34
C LEU A 131 13.41 -11.62 5.16
N LEU A 132 12.19 -12.08 5.37
CA LEU A 132 11.37 -12.70 4.33
C LEU A 132 10.33 -11.70 3.81
N LEU A 133 10.38 -11.39 2.51
CA LEU A 133 9.42 -10.52 1.84
C LEU A 133 8.44 -11.35 1.01
N VAL A 134 7.17 -11.33 1.42
CA VAL A 134 6.06 -11.97 0.69
C VAL A 134 5.41 -10.93 -0.21
N LEU A 135 5.44 -11.13 -1.53
CA LEU A 135 4.73 -10.26 -2.46
C LEU A 135 3.28 -10.71 -2.62
N VAL A 136 2.35 -9.77 -2.64
CA VAL A 136 0.91 -10.04 -2.82
C VAL A 136 0.40 -9.24 -3.99
N GLY A 137 -0.31 -9.86 -4.92
CA GLY A 137 -0.95 -9.17 -6.03
C GLY A 137 -1.13 -10.05 -7.27
N VAL A 138 -2.02 -9.62 -8.17
CA VAL A 138 -2.38 -10.38 -9.37
C VAL A 138 -1.28 -10.44 -10.44
N GLN A 139 -1.43 -11.30 -11.45
CA GLN A 139 -0.56 -11.24 -12.62
C GLN A 139 -0.64 -9.85 -13.27
N GLY A 140 0.47 -9.34 -13.81
CA GLY A 140 0.49 -7.98 -14.38
C GLY A 140 0.64 -6.85 -13.37
N SER A 141 0.64 -7.11 -12.05
CA SER A 141 0.71 -6.03 -11.04
C SER A 141 2.10 -5.41 -10.84
N GLY A 142 3.16 -6.00 -11.40
CA GLY A 142 4.54 -5.48 -11.32
C GLY A 142 5.47 -6.18 -10.32
N LYS A 143 5.03 -7.29 -9.70
CA LYS A 143 5.83 -8.04 -8.70
C LYS A 143 7.20 -8.51 -9.23
N SER A 144 7.23 -9.19 -10.37
CA SER A 144 8.48 -9.73 -10.93
C SER A 144 9.46 -8.61 -11.33
N THR A 145 8.96 -7.51 -11.89
CA THR A 145 9.76 -6.30 -12.18
C THR A 145 10.37 -5.70 -10.92
N PHE A 146 9.63 -5.69 -9.80
CA PHE A 146 10.15 -5.28 -8.51
C PHE A 146 11.24 -6.23 -8.00
N CYS A 147 11.06 -7.55 -8.13
CA CYS A 147 12.08 -8.54 -7.75
C CYS A 147 13.38 -8.39 -8.52
N GLU A 148 13.31 -8.23 -9.84
CA GLU A 148 14.46 -7.97 -10.71
C GLU A 148 15.19 -6.69 -10.25
N SER A 149 14.41 -5.71 -9.79
CA SER A 149 14.93 -4.44 -9.33
C SER A 149 15.58 -4.53 -7.94
N LEU A 150 15.24 -5.47 -7.05
CA LEU A 150 15.76 -5.52 -5.67
C LEU A 150 17.29 -5.69 -5.58
N GLY A 151 17.93 -6.19 -6.63
CA GLY A 151 19.39 -6.33 -6.70
C GLY A 151 19.94 -7.51 -5.90
N GLN A 152 21.27 -7.62 -5.86
CA GLN A 152 21.97 -8.82 -5.40
C GLN A 152 21.86 -9.11 -3.90
N GLY A 153 21.44 -8.15 -3.08
CA GLY A 153 21.20 -8.34 -1.64
C GLY A 153 20.06 -9.32 -1.34
N TRP A 154 19.21 -9.60 -2.32
CA TRP A 154 18.03 -10.45 -2.19
C TRP A 154 18.18 -11.77 -2.94
N CYS A 155 17.58 -12.82 -2.40
CA CYS A 155 17.32 -14.06 -3.12
C CYS A 155 15.87 -14.05 -3.62
N HIS A 156 15.69 -13.98 -4.94
CA HIS A 156 14.39 -14.07 -5.58
C HIS A 156 13.99 -15.52 -5.79
N LEU A 157 12.86 -15.92 -5.22
CA LEU A 157 12.26 -17.22 -5.42
C LEU A 157 10.86 -17.06 -6.02
N SER A 158 10.63 -17.72 -7.15
CA SER A 158 9.32 -17.83 -7.81
C SER A 158 9.05 -19.28 -8.15
N GLN A 159 7.81 -19.72 -8.01
CA GLN A 159 7.41 -21.07 -8.42
C GLN A 159 7.61 -21.27 -9.94
N ASP A 160 7.52 -20.20 -10.73
CA ASP A 160 7.64 -20.26 -12.18
C ASP A 160 9.10 -20.48 -12.64
N THR A 161 10.08 -20.23 -11.77
CA THR A 161 11.51 -20.25 -12.12
C THR A 161 12.40 -21.05 -11.16
N ILE A 162 11.84 -21.67 -10.12
CA ILE A 162 12.59 -22.33 -9.04
C ILE A 162 13.49 -23.48 -9.53
N ASN A 163 13.10 -24.16 -10.61
CA ASN A 163 13.84 -25.30 -11.17
C ASN A 163 14.78 -24.85 -12.29
N SER A 164 15.80 -24.07 -11.94
CA SER A 164 16.80 -23.54 -12.91
C SER A 164 16.14 -22.75 -14.05
N GLY A 165 15.20 -21.88 -13.71
CA GLY A 165 14.43 -21.10 -14.68
C GLY A 165 13.20 -21.81 -15.24
N ARG A 166 12.85 -23.00 -14.74
CA ARG A 166 11.63 -23.73 -15.09
C ARG A 166 10.61 -23.73 -13.93
N PRO A 167 9.32 -23.93 -14.23
CA PRO A 167 8.30 -24.09 -13.21
C PRO A 167 8.58 -25.29 -12.29
N GLY A 168 8.26 -25.12 -11.02
CA GLY A 168 8.29 -26.18 -10.01
C GLY A 168 7.05 -26.18 -9.14
N GLU A 169 7.14 -26.86 -8.00
CA GLU A 169 6.10 -26.87 -7.00
C GLU A 169 6.30 -25.77 -5.95
N ARG A 170 5.22 -25.43 -5.26
CA ARG A 170 5.30 -24.57 -4.07
C ARG A 170 6.32 -25.09 -3.06
N LYS A 171 6.38 -26.42 -2.84
CA LYS A 171 7.26 -27.04 -1.85
C LYS A 171 8.74 -26.76 -2.16
N ASP A 172 9.12 -26.70 -3.43
CA ASP A 172 10.48 -26.37 -3.85
C ASP A 172 10.87 -24.96 -3.42
N VAL A 173 9.94 -24.00 -3.58
CA VAL A 173 10.11 -22.61 -3.12
C VAL A 173 10.22 -22.55 -1.59
N GLU A 174 9.43 -23.35 -0.86
CA GLU A 174 9.48 -23.41 0.59
C GLU A 174 10.81 -23.98 1.11
N VAL A 175 11.30 -25.06 0.51
CA VAL A 175 12.58 -25.67 0.86
C VAL A 175 13.73 -24.69 0.59
N ALA A 176 13.73 -24.04 -0.57
CA ALA A 176 14.73 -23.04 -0.92
C ALA A 176 14.71 -21.85 0.05
N ALA A 177 13.52 -21.33 0.39
CA ALA A 177 13.37 -20.24 1.35
C ALA A 177 13.92 -20.62 2.72
N ARG A 178 13.64 -21.84 3.21
CA ARG A 178 14.14 -22.35 4.49
C ARG A 178 15.66 -22.43 4.51
N SER A 179 16.28 -23.04 3.50
CA SER A 179 17.75 -23.16 3.39
C SER A 179 18.41 -21.78 3.33
N ILE A 180 17.92 -20.86 2.49
CA ILE A 180 18.54 -19.54 2.34
C ILE A 180 18.43 -18.72 3.63
N LEU A 181 17.28 -18.72 4.28
CA LEU A 181 17.08 -17.96 5.51
C LEU A 181 17.90 -18.51 6.68
N LYS A 182 17.94 -19.85 6.86
CA LYS A 182 18.64 -20.47 7.99
C LYS A 182 20.14 -20.59 7.78
N GLU A 183 20.56 -21.07 6.62
CA GLU A 183 21.96 -21.45 6.36
C GLU A 183 22.76 -20.27 5.79
N LYS A 184 22.17 -19.53 4.83
CA LYS A 184 22.88 -18.44 4.15
C LYS A 184 22.65 -17.08 4.80
N GLN A 185 21.71 -16.97 5.73
CA GLN A 185 21.35 -15.74 6.44
C GLN A 185 21.20 -14.56 5.46
N LYS A 186 20.41 -14.77 4.39
CA LYS A 186 20.18 -13.77 3.34
C LYS A 186 18.70 -13.47 3.18
N SER A 187 18.35 -12.22 2.90
CA SER A 187 16.97 -11.82 2.65
C SER A 187 16.38 -12.53 1.43
N VAL A 188 15.13 -12.98 1.56
CA VAL A 188 14.42 -13.73 0.52
C VAL A 188 13.17 -12.97 0.12
N VAL A 189 12.89 -12.88 -1.19
CA VAL A 189 11.63 -12.40 -1.73
C VAL A 189 10.89 -13.53 -2.43
N ILE A 190 9.61 -13.73 -2.08
CA ILE A 190 8.74 -14.74 -2.69
C ILE A 190 7.80 -14.07 -3.69
N ASP A 191 8.06 -14.28 -4.97
CA ASP A 191 7.27 -13.75 -6.08
C ASP A 191 6.20 -14.77 -6.50
N ARG A 192 5.10 -14.76 -5.77
CA ARG A 192 3.86 -15.47 -6.12
C ARG A 192 2.69 -14.52 -5.93
N MET A 193 1.49 -14.93 -6.31
CA MET A 193 0.32 -14.04 -6.21
C MET A 193 -0.20 -13.87 -4.79
N HIS A 194 -0.14 -14.92 -3.97
CA HIS A 194 -0.57 -14.94 -2.57
C HIS A 194 -1.95 -14.29 -2.34
N LEU A 195 -2.97 -14.81 -3.06
CA LEU A 195 -4.31 -14.22 -3.12
C LEU A 195 -5.08 -14.33 -1.80
N ASP A 196 -4.80 -15.35 -1.00
CA ASP A 196 -5.53 -15.65 0.23
C ASP A 196 -4.58 -15.90 1.41
N ALA A 197 -5.15 -15.92 2.62
CA ALA A 197 -4.39 -16.10 3.87
C ALA A 197 -3.74 -17.49 3.97
N ALA A 198 -4.35 -18.55 3.40
CA ALA A 198 -3.78 -19.90 3.44
C ALA A 198 -2.48 -19.98 2.63
N GLN A 199 -2.44 -19.35 1.45
CA GLN A 199 -1.22 -19.27 0.64
C GLN A 199 -0.11 -18.52 1.36
N ARG A 200 -0.43 -17.42 2.05
CA ARG A 200 0.53 -16.59 2.80
C ARG A 200 1.04 -17.31 4.05
N HIS A 201 0.17 -18.05 4.72
CA HIS A 201 0.48 -18.75 5.97
C HIS A 201 1.73 -19.62 5.86
N HIS A 202 1.91 -20.34 4.74
CA HIS A 202 3.06 -21.21 4.53
C HIS A 202 4.40 -20.46 4.64
N PHE A 203 4.51 -19.28 4.04
CA PHE A 203 5.74 -18.48 4.09
C PHE A 203 5.88 -17.72 5.41
N ILE A 204 4.77 -17.33 6.04
CA ILE A 204 4.82 -16.76 7.39
C ILE A 204 5.41 -17.77 8.38
N GLN A 205 5.00 -19.04 8.31
CA GLN A 205 5.59 -20.10 9.15
C GLN A 205 7.08 -20.26 8.88
N ILE A 206 7.51 -20.24 7.61
CA ILE A 206 8.94 -20.33 7.26
C ILE A 206 9.75 -19.21 7.91
N GLY A 207 9.28 -17.96 7.83
CA GLY A 207 9.97 -16.84 8.47
C GLY A 207 10.03 -16.98 9.99
N LYS A 208 8.93 -17.41 10.61
CA LYS A 208 8.86 -17.68 12.05
C LYS A 208 9.85 -18.77 12.47
N GLU A 209 9.91 -19.88 11.75
CA GLU A 209 10.82 -20.99 12.02
C GLU A 209 12.29 -20.65 11.78
N ALA A 210 12.58 -19.69 10.90
CA ALA A 210 13.91 -19.15 10.68
C ALA A 210 14.27 -17.99 11.64
N GLY A 211 13.33 -17.54 12.48
CA GLY A 211 13.54 -16.43 13.41
C GLY A 211 13.67 -15.06 12.74
N VAL A 212 13.20 -14.91 11.49
CA VAL A 212 13.27 -13.66 10.73
C VAL A 212 11.93 -12.94 10.69
N ASN A 213 11.96 -11.61 10.55
CA ASN A 213 10.76 -10.84 10.31
C ASN A 213 10.15 -11.18 8.93
N VAL A 214 8.83 -11.24 8.86
CA VAL A 214 8.10 -11.44 7.61
C VAL A 214 7.39 -10.14 7.23
N HIS A 215 7.81 -9.57 6.11
CA HIS A 215 7.18 -8.39 5.52
C HIS A 215 6.22 -8.83 4.40
N CYS A 216 5.12 -8.10 4.24
CA CYS A 216 4.21 -8.21 3.13
C CYS A 216 4.25 -6.94 2.29
N LEU A 217 4.43 -7.06 0.97
CA LEU A 217 4.30 -5.95 0.03
C LEU A 217 3.17 -6.24 -0.95
N VAL A 218 2.07 -5.49 -0.80
CA VAL A 218 0.88 -5.60 -1.64
C VAL A 218 1.01 -4.69 -2.85
N PHE A 219 0.99 -5.27 -4.03
CA PHE A 219 0.94 -4.57 -5.30
C PHE A 219 -0.51 -4.26 -5.65
N VAL A 220 -0.86 -2.99 -5.50
CA VAL A 220 -2.13 -2.43 -5.91
C VAL A 220 -2.01 -2.05 -7.39
N ALA A 221 -2.87 -2.60 -8.23
CA ALA A 221 -2.96 -2.25 -9.65
C ALA A 221 -4.44 -2.23 -10.04
N SER A 222 -4.84 -1.28 -10.88
CA SER A 222 -6.22 -1.22 -11.35
C SER A 222 -6.53 -2.37 -12.29
N LYS A 223 -7.82 -2.72 -12.39
CA LYS A 223 -8.32 -3.70 -13.37
C LYS A 223 -7.86 -3.38 -14.79
N ASP A 224 -7.89 -2.11 -15.18
CA ASP A 224 -7.52 -1.66 -16.52
C ASP A 224 -6.02 -1.79 -16.77
N GLU A 225 -5.19 -1.45 -15.78
CA GLU A 225 -3.74 -1.60 -15.88
C GLU A 225 -3.33 -3.06 -15.98
N VAL A 226 -3.93 -3.91 -15.15
CA VAL A 226 -3.70 -5.36 -15.19
C VAL A 226 -4.10 -5.91 -16.54
N THR A 227 -5.27 -5.51 -17.04
CA THR A 227 -5.77 -5.92 -18.36
C THR A 227 -4.82 -5.48 -19.46
N LYS A 228 -4.43 -4.20 -19.49
CA LYS A 228 -3.51 -3.63 -20.48
C LYS A 228 -2.17 -4.35 -20.46
N ARG A 229 -1.53 -4.44 -19.28
CA ARG A 229 -0.20 -5.06 -19.12
C ARG A 229 -0.18 -6.55 -19.45
N VAL A 230 -1.28 -7.28 -19.18
CA VAL A 230 -1.36 -8.70 -19.53
C VAL A 230 -1.61 -8.90 -21.02
N LYS A 231 -2.37 -8.00 -21.67
CA LYS A 231 -2.57 -8.04 -23.13
C LYS A 231 -1.30 -7.67 -23.90
N GLU A 232 -0.53 -6.71 -23.39
CA GLU A 232 0.72 -6.23 -24.01
C GLU A 232 1.92 -7.14 -23.72
N ARG A 233 1.79 -8.10 -22.78
CA ARG A 233 2.87 -9.02 -22.45
C ARG A 233 3.10 -10.02 -23.57
N THR A 234 4.29 -9.97 -24.15
CA THR A 234 4.87 -11.06 -24.94
C THR A 234 5.74 -11.93 -24.02
N ASN A 235 5.69 -13.26 -24.17
CA ASN A 235 6.53 -14.26 -23.49
C ASN A 235 6.24 -14.52 -21.99
N HIS A 236 5.01 -14.88 -21.62
CA HIS A 236 4.79 -15.47 -20.29
C HIS A 236 5.16 -16.96 -20.28
N PRO A 237 6.00 -17.46 -19.35
CA PRO A 237 6.35 -18.90 -19.20
C PRO A 237 5.18 -19.87 -18.94
N GLY A 238 3.94 -19.35 -18.90
CA GLY A 238 2.72 -20.09 -18.58
C GLY A 238 1.61 -19.93 -19.64
N GLY A 239 1.89 -19.34 -20.80
CA GLY A 239 0.96 -19.28 -21.94
C GLY A 239 -0.33 -18.47 -21.73
N VAL A 240 -0.38 -17.61 -20.70
CA VAL A 240 -1.51 -16.72 -20.41
C VAL A 240 -1.31 -15.36 -21.09
N GLU A 241 -1.44 -15.35 -22.41
CA GLU A 241 -1.35 -14.15 -23.25
C GLU A 241 -2.73 -13.73 -23.78
N GLY A 242 -2.86 -12.45 -24.16
CA GLY A 242 -4.09 -11.91 -24.74
C GLY A 242 -5.31 -11.88 -23.80
N ASP A 243 -6.51 -11.90 -24.38
CA ASP A 243 -7.77 -11.69 -23.65
C ASP A 243 -8.04 -12.75 -22.56
N ARG A 244 -7.53 -13.98 -22.75
CA ARG A 244 -7.66 -15.06 -21.75
C ARG A 244 -6.81 -14.78 -20.51
N GLY A 245 -5.58 -14.32 -20.69
CA GLY A 245 -4.72 -13.90 -19.58
C GLY A 245 -5.32 -12.73 -18.80
N ALA A 246 -5.86 -11.74 -19.51
CA ALA A 246 -6.51 -10.59 -18.89
C ALA A 246 -7.71 -11.01 -18.03
N LYS A 247 -8.61 -11.85 -18.55
CA LYS A 247 -9.76 -12.38 -17.79
C LYS A 247 -9.32 -13.11 -16.52
N LEU A 248 -8.28 -13.95 -16.60
CA LEU A 248 -7.75 -14.68 -15.44
C LEU A 248 -7.16 -13.73 -14.38
N ALA A 249 -6.47 -12.68 -14.80
CA ALA A 249 -5.90 -11.70 -13.89
C ALA A 249 -7.00 -10.89 -13.18
N VAL A 250 -8.06 -10.50 -13.89
CA VAL A 250 -9.25 -9.85 -13.31
C VAL A 250 -9.98 -10.77 -12.33
N THR A 251 -10.20 -12.04 -12.68
CA THR A 251 -10.81 -13.03 -11.76
C THR A 251 -9.92 -13.29 -10.54
N SER A 252 -8.61 -13.16 -10.67
CA SER A 252 -7.70 -13.29 -9.54
C SER A 252 -7.74 -12.05 -8.64
N LEU A 253 -8.02 -10.88 -9.20
CA LEU A 253 -8.17 -9.63 -8.46
C LEU A 253 -9.39 -9.68 -7.54
N SER A 254 -10.52 -10.21 -8.03
CA SER A 254 -11.73 -10.38 -7.21
C SER A 254 -11.59 -11.42 -6.10
N ARG A 255 -10.63 -12.36 -6.22
CA ARG A 255 -10.31 -13.35 -5.18
C ARG A 255 -9.27 -12.86 -4.17
N LEU A 256 -8.66 -11.69 -4.39
CA LEU A 256 -7.62 -11.16 -3.53
C LEU A 256 -8.21 -10.75 -2.17
N VAL A 257 -7.87 -11.49 -1.13
CA VAL A 257 -8.16 -11.13 0.26
C VAL A 257 -7.01 -10.28 0.80
N PRO A 258 -7.27 -9.02 1.23
CA PRO A 258 -6.23 -8.15 1.78
C PRO A 258 -5.50 -8.82 2.96
N PRO A 259 -4.17 -8.65 3.06
CA PRO A 259 -3.43 -9.20 4.19
C PRO A 259 -3.74 -8.46 5.50
N ALA A 260 -3.72 -9.19 6.60
CA ALA A 260 -3.95 -8.68 7.94
C ALA A 260 -2.80 -9.03 8.90
N TYR A 261 -2.62 -8.23 9.95
CA TYR A 261 -1.51 -8.41 10.90
C TYR A 261 -1.68 -9.64 11.80
N ASP A 262 -2.90 -10.13 12.00
CA ASP A 262 -3.21 -11.37 12.72
C ASP A 262 -2.72 -12.63 11.98
N GLU A 263 -2.43 -12.53 10.68
CA GLU A 263 -1.75 -13.60 9.94
C GLU A 263 -0.32 -13.85 10.42
N GLY A 264 0.32 -12.85 11.06
CA GLY A 264 1.68 -12.95 11.60
C GLY A 264 2.73 -12.09 10.91
N PHE A 265 2.34 -11.15 10.05
CA PHE A 265 3.27 -10.21 9.42
C PHE A 265 3.85 -9.21 10.43
N ALA A 266 5.16 -8.98 10.34
CA ALA A 266 5.82 -7.90 11.08
C ALA A 266 5.49 -6.52 10.50
N LEU A 267 5.34 -6.45 9.17
CA LEU A 267 5.05 -5.22 8.44
C LEU A 267 4.24 -5.51 7.17
N ILE A 268 3.15 -4.77 6.94
CA ILE A 268 2.38 -4.81 5.69
C ILE A 268 2.48 -3.45 5.03
N ASN A 269 3.03 -3.38 3.80
CA ASN A 269 3.09 -2.18 2.97
C ASN A 269 2.27 -2.37 1.69
N TYR A 270 1.78 -1.25 1.16
CA TYR A 270 1.07 -1.20 -0.12
C TYR A 270 1.90 -0.36 -1.07
N THR A 271 1.99 -0.79 -2.32
CA THR A 271 2.64 -0.03 -3.39
C THR A 271 1.81 -0.09 -4.65
N TYR A 272 1.75 1.05 -5.33
CA TYR A 272 1.38 1.13 -6.73
C TYR A 272 2.66 0.91 -7.54
N THR A 273 2.71 -0.15 -8.34
CA THR A 273 3.84 -0.51 -9.25
C THR A 273 5.24 -0.68 -8.64
N GLY A 274 5.40 -0.83 -7.32
CA GLY A 274 6.72 -0.97 -6.70
C GLY A 274 7.59 0.29 -6.81
N ASN A 275 7.07 1.43 -6.36
CA ASN A 275 7.68 2.75 -6.55
C ASN A 275 9.13 2.84 -6.01
N ALA A 276 9.90 3.80 -6.54
CA ALA A 276 11.31 3.97 -6.17
C ALA A 276 11.54 4.07 -4.65
N PRO A 277 10.74 4.80 -3.85
CA PRO A 277 10.96 4.88 -2.40
C PRO A 277 10.84 3.54 -1.66
N ILE A 278 9.82 2.71 -1.95
CA ILE A 278 9.68 1.42 -1.28
C ILE A 278 10.73 0.42 -1.76
N LEU A 279 11.03 0.43 -3.06
CA LEU A 279 12.07 -0.39 -3.67
C LEU A 279 13.44 -0.07 -3.07
N ASP A 280 13.80 1.21 -2.98
CA ASP A 280 15.04 1.64 -2.37
C ASP A 280 15.11 1.28 -0.89
N ALA A 281 14.00 1.39 -0.15
CA ALA A 281 13.97 0.96 1.25
C ALA A 281 14.30 -0.54 1.41
N TYR A 282 13.78 -1.40 0.53
CA TYR A 282 14.10 -2.84 0.57
C TYR A 282 15.49 -3.17 0.02
N ARG A 283 15.95 -2.50 -1.05
CA ARG A 283 17.31 -2.67 -1.61
C ARG A 283 18.40 -2.43 -0.57
N ASN A 284 18.17 -1.48 0.33
CA ASN A 284 19.15 -1.05 1.33
C ASN A 284 19.13 -1.89 2.62
N ILE A 285 18.32 -2.94 2.72
CA ILE A 285 18.40 -3.83 3.87
C ILE A 285 19.78 -4.50 3.89
N GLY A 286 20.48 -4.36 5.01
CA GLY A 286 21.84 -4.88 5.18
C GLY A 286 22.96 -4.03 4.56
N SER A 287 22.65 -2.86 3.97
CA SER A 287 23.71 -1.93 3.55
C SER A 287 24.17 -1.06 4.75
N ASN A 288 25.48 -1.02 5.00
CA ASN A 288 26.08 -0.20 6.06
C ASN A 288 26.23 1.28 5.68
N GLU A 289 25.78 1.68 4.48
CA GLU A 289 25.91 3.06 4.01
C GLU A 289 24.80 3.95 4.57
N MET A 290 25.19 4.85 5.48
CA MET A 290 24.31 5.85 6.07
C MET A 290 23.93 6.89 4.99
N ARG A 291 22.68 6.86 4.47
CA ARG A 291 22.25 7.83 3.45
C ARG A 291 21.73 9.15 4.02
N SER A 292 22.15 10.25 3.37
CA SER A 292 21.50 11.55 3.39
C SER A 292 20.07 11.42 2.85
N ARG A 293 19.07 11.68 3.70
CA ARG A 293 17.67 11.40 3.42
C ARG A 293 17.10 12.39 2.40
N ARG A 294 16.80 11.93 1.19
CA ARG A 294 15.79 12.62 0.35
C ARG A 294 14.42 12.30 0.90
N LYS A 295 13.83 13.26 1.60
CA LYS A 295 12.39 13.27 1.88
C LYS A 295 11.72 13.68 0.57
N SER A 296 11.23 12.74 -0.24
CA SER A 296 10.49 13.06 -1.48
C SER A 296 9.06 12.52 -1.41
N ILE A 297 8.15 13.21 -2.11
CA ILE A 297 6.80 12.73 -2.41
C ILE A 297 6.79 12.34 -3.89
N SER A 298 6.37 11.11 -4.19
CA SER A 298 6.20 10.64 -5.58
C SER A 298 4.83 11.05 -6.10
N LEU A 299 4.79 11.74 -7.24
CA LEU A 299 3.54 12.16 -7.91
C LEU A 299 3.13 11.12 -8.97
N GLY A 300 1.95 10.54 -8.82
CA GLY A 300 1.47 9.46 -9.70
C GLY A 300 0.79 9.90 -11.00
N ASN A 301 0.95 11.15 -11.44
CA ASN A 301 0.19 11.69 -12.59
C ASN A 301 0.96 12.73 -13.45
N CYS A 302 2.29 12.79 -13.38
CA CYS A 302 3.05 13.49 -14.42
C CYS A 302 3.03 12.64 -15.69
N GLY A 303 2.59 13.21 -16.82
CA GLY A 303 2.69 12.56 -18.13
C GLY A 303 4.11 12.07 -18.41
N GLU A 304 4.28 11.24 -19.45
CA GLU A 304 5.46 10.40 -19.79
C GLU A 304 6.86 11.08 -19.83
N LYS A 305 6.96 12.36 -19.48
CA LYS A 305 8.21 13.06 -19.18
C LYS A 305 8.10 13.81 -17.85
N ALA A 306 8.33 13.12 -16.73
CA ALA A 306 9.07 13.65 -15.57
C ALA A 306 9.01 12.66 -14.40
N ASP A 307 10.14 12.05 -14.07
CA ASP A 307 10.48 11.69 -12.69
C ASP A 307 10.61 13.00 -11.88
N SER A 308 9.48 13.64 -11.57
CA SER A 308 9.46 14.82 -10.70
C SER A 308 9.30 14.35 -9.25
N GLU A 309 10.42 13.99 -8.62
CA GLU A 309 10.49 13.94 -7.15
C GLU A 309 10.28 15.35 -6.61
N LEU A 310 9.13 15.63 -6.00
CA LEU A 310 9.00 16.82 -5.17
C LEU A 310 9.85 16.62 -3.92
N GLN A 311 10.92 17.42 -3.79
CA GLN A 311 11.61 17.53 -2.52
C GLN A 311 10.62 18.04 -1.47
N MET A 312 10.50 17.30 -0.38
CA MET A 312 9.72 17.73 0.77
C MET A 312 10.46 18.91 1.41
N ILE A 313 10.07 20.13 1.07
CA ILE A 313 10.44 21.31 1.85
C ILE A 313 9.86 21.07 3.25
N THR A 314 10.74 20.83 4.21
CA THR A 314 10.33 20.67 5.60
C THR A 314 9.98 22.06 6.14
N LEU A 315 8.75 22.53 5.92
CA LEU A 315 8.19 23.62 6.72
C LEU A 315 7.85 23.05 8.10
N GLY A 316 8.85 23.05 8.98
CA GLY A 316 8.73 22.53 10.34
C GLY A 316 10.04 22.09 10.98
N THR A 317 11.08 22.91 10.86
CA THR A 317 12.01 23.10 11.99
C THR A 317 11.73 24.50 12.56
N PHE A 318 12.27 24.80 13.75
CA PHE A 318 12.09 26.01 14.58
C PHE A 318 10.86 25.95 15.52
N LYS A 319 11.00 25.87 16.86
CA LYS A 319 12.05 26.37 17.76
C LYS A 319 12.49 25.29 18.77
N LEU A 320 13.78 25.02 18.86
CA LEU A 320 14.40 24.54 20.09
C LEU A 320 14.79 25.77 20.91
N LYS A 321 14.31 25.86 22.15
CA LYS A 321 14.81 26.83 23.13
C LYS A 321 16.28 26.50 23.42
N ARG A 322 17.11 27.54 23.54
CA ARG A 322 18.25 27.46 24.46
C ARG A 322 17.70 27.59 25.88
#